data_AF-A0A5P8FTD8-F1
#
_entry.id   AF-A0A5P8FTD8-F1
#
_cell.length_a   1.000
_cell.length_b   1.000
_cell.length_c   1.000
_cell.angle_alpha   90.00
_cell.angle_beta   90.00
_cell.angle_gamma   90.00
#
_symmetry.space_group_name_H-M   'P 1'
#
loop_
_entity.id
_entity.type
_entity.pdbx_description
1 polymer ?
#
loop_
_entity_poly.entity_id
_entity_poly.type
_entity_poly.pdbx_seq_one_letter_code
_entity_poly.pdbx_strand_id
1 'polypeptide(L)' 'MTRKKTNPFVAHHLLAKIEKVNMKEEKETIVTWSRASSILPAMVGHTIAIHNGKEHIPIYIIH' A
#
# COMPACT_ATOMS: atom_id res chain seq x y z
N MET A 1 -26.67 2.25 -2.63
CA MET A 1 -25.39 3.00 -2.68
C MET A 1 -24.50 2.33 -3.72
N THR A 2 -24.60 2.73 -4.99
CA THR A 2 -23.92 2.07 -6.11
C THR A 2 -22.45 2.46 -6.15
N ARG A 3 -21.56 1.47 -5.95
CA ARG A 3 -20.11 1.68 -6.04
C ARG A 3 -19.76 2.02 -7.50
N LYS A 4 -19.42 3.28 -7.78
CA LYS A 4 -18.90 3.71 -9.08
C LYS A 4 -17.64 2.90 -9.36
N LYS A 5 -17.60 2.13 -10.44
CA LYS A 5 -16.42 1.35 -10.88
C LYS A 5 -15.35 2.31 -11.40
N THR A 6 -14.70 3.04 -10.52
CA THR A 6 -13.50 3.82 -10.84
C THR A 6 -12.27 2.99 -10.51
N ASN A 7 -11.21 3.14 -11.30
CA ASN A 7 -9.94 2.51 -10.94
C ASN A 7 -9.53 2.95 -9.52
N PRO A 8 -9.11 2.01 -8.67
CA PRO A 8 -8.61 2.34 -7.35
C PRO A 8 -7.47 3.35 -7.47
N PHE A 9 -7.57 4.47 -6.76
CA PHE A 9 -6.49 5.44 -6.73
C PHE A 9 -5.32 4.88 -5.92
N VAL A 10 -4.11 4.95 -6.47
CA VAL A 10 -2.88 4.58 -5.78
C VAL A 10 -1.84 5.66 -6.02
N ALA A 11 -1.21 6.12 -4.96
CA ALA A 11 -0.15 7.11 -5.09
C ALA A 11 1.06 6.53 -5.82
N HIS A 12 1.61 7.29 -6.77
CA HIS A 12 2.68 6.80 -7.65
C HIS A 12 3.94 6.40 -6.87
N HIS A 13 4.27 7.12 -5.80
CA HIS A 13 5.41 6.78 -4.93
C HIS A 13 5.20 5.48 -4.15
N LEU A 14 3.95 5.14 -3.80
CA LEU A 14 3.63 3.89 -3.13
C LEU A 14 3.76 2.73 -4.13
N LEU A 15 3.18 2.90 -5.31
CA LEU A 15 3.25 1.92 -6.40
C LEU A 15 4.70 1.58 -6.76
N ALA A 16 5.54 2.61 -6.99
CA ALA A 16 6.94 2.42 -7.34
C ALA A 16 7.76 1.71 -6.25
N LYS A 17 7.41 1.88 -4.97
CA LYS A 17 8.05 1.12 -3.88
C LYS A 17 7.64 -0.34 -3.91
N ILE A 18 6.35 -0.61 -4.08
CA ILE A 18 5.83 -1.98 -4.13
C ILE A 18 6.43 -2.74 -5.30
N GLU A 19 6.49 -2.14 -6.49
CA GLU A 19 7.10 -2.77 -7.67
C GLU A 19 8.56 -3.14 -7.43
N LYS A 20 9.35 -2.25 -6.81
CA LYS A 20 10.75 -2.53 -6.46
C LYS A 20 10.89 -3.69 -5.48
N VAL A 21 10.06 -3.72 -4.44
CA VAL A 21 10.11 -4.75 -3.40
C VAL A 21 9.65 -6.09 -3.98
N ASN A 22 8.62 -6.08 -4.83
CA ASN A 22 8.13 -7.26 -5.52
C ASN A 22 9.15 -7.82 -6.52
N MET A 23 9.89 -6.96 -7.24
CA MET A 23 11.00 -7.38 -8.11
C MET A 23 12.14 -8.06 -7.34
N LYS A 24 12.33 -7.73 -6.06
CA LYS A 24 13.33 -8.36 -5.20
C LYS A 24 12.83 -9.60 -4.47
N GLU A 25 11.53 -9.91 -4.58
CA GLU A 25 10.85 -10.95 -3.80
C GLU A 25 11.05 -10.82 -2.27
N GLU A 26 11.31 -9.60 -1.79
CA GLU A 26 11.55 -9.31 -0.38
C GLU A 26 10.25 -8.92 0.33
N LYS A 27 10.09 -9.32 1.59
CA LYS A 27 8.96 -8.93 2.44
C LYS A 27 9.37 -7.75 3.31
N GLU A 28 9.52 -6.58 2.68
CA GLU A 28 9.90 -5.36 3.38
C GLU A 28 8.69 -4.60 3.97
N THR A 29 8.95 -3.80 5.01
CA THR A 29 7.97 -2.86 5.54
C THR A 29 7.98 -1.56 4.74
N ILE A 30 6.88 -1.24 4.08
CA ILE A 30 6.74 -0.07 3.21
C ILE A 30 6.12 1.09 3.99
N VAL A 31 6.89 2.14 4.26
CA VAL A 31 6.36 3.37 4.88
C VAL A 31 5.64 4.26 3.85
N THR A 32 4.45 4.73 4.21
CA THR A 32 3.62 5.63 3.39
C THR A 32 2.90 6.70 4.21
N TRP A 33 2.84 7.90 3.65
CA TRP A 33 2.00 8.99 4.13
C TRP A 33 0.65 9.05 3.41
N SER A 34 0.51 8.33 2.30
CA SER A 34 -0.70 8.34 1.49
C SER A 34 -1.76 7.41 2.06
N ARG A 35 -2.66 7.99 2.86
CA ARG A 35 -3.82 7.29 3.44
C ARG A 35 -4.97 7.07 2.45
N ALA A 36 -4.94 7.78 1.31
CA ALA A 36 -5.98 7.75 0.30
C ALA A 36 -5.78 6.64 -0.74
N SER A 37 -4.65 5.92 -0.69
CA SER A 37 -4.36 4.85 -1.64
C SER A 37 -5.21 3.62 -1.35
N SER A 38 -5.71 3.01 -2.41
CA SER A 38 -6.39 1.71 -2.34
C SER A 38 -5.37 0.58 -2.33
N ILE A 39 -5.71 -0.50 -1.63
CA ILE A 39 -4.89 -1.72 -1.59
C ILE A 39 -4.99 -2.41 -2.96
N LEU A 40 -3.83 -2.80 -3.51
CA LEU A 40 -3.73 -3.59 -4.73
C LEU A 40 -3.35 -5.04 -4.41
N PRO A 41 -3.72 -6.02 -5.26
CA PRO A 41 -3.29 -7.41 -5.07
C PRO A 41 -1.77 -7.59 -4.97
N ALA A 42 -0.99 -6.75 -5.66
CA ALA A 42 0.48 -6.76 -5.58
C ALA A 42 1.04 -6.34 -4.21
N MET A 43 0.20 -5.85 -3.29
CA MET A 43 0.59 -5.48 -1.93
C MET A 43 0.42 -6.63 -0.93
N VAL A 44 -0.23 -7.73 -1.32
CA VAL A 44 -0.50 -8.87 -0.44
C VAL A 44 0.81 -9.51 -0.01
N GLY A 45 0.94 -9.78 1.29
CA GLY A 45 2.15 -10.33 1.88
C GLY A 45 3.19 -9.30 2.30
N HIS A 46 2.94 -8.00 2.07
CA HIS A 46 3.77 -6.90 2.57
C HIS A 46 3.17 -6.25 3.82
N THR A 47 4.03 -5.66 4.64
CA THR A 47 3.62 -4.80 5.76
C THR A 47 3.69 -3.36 5.31
N ILE A 48 2.58 -2.63 5.39
CA ILE A 48 2.53 -1.20 5.04
C ILE A 48 2.41 -0.39 6.32
N ALA A 49 3.38 0.49 6.57
CA ALA A 49 3.41 1.38 7.71
C ALA A 49 2.78 2.74 7.33
N ILE A 50 1.54 2.97 7.76
CA ILE A 50 0.71 4.11 7.35
C ILE A 50 0.80 5.22 8.39
N HIS A 51 1.09 6.45 7.96
CA HIS A 51 1.13 7.60 8.86
C HIS A 51 -0.28 8.06 9.29
N ASN A 52 -0.54 8.09 10.60
CA ASN A 52 -1.81 8.54 11.17
C ASN A 52 -1.84 10.05 11.55
N GLY A 53 -0.71 10.75 11.42
CA GLY A 53 -0.55 12.14 11.88
C GLY A 53 0.40 12.30 13.08
N LYS A 54 0.70 11.20 13.79
CA LYS A 54 1.61 11.14 14.93
C LYS A 54 2.71 10.10 14.73
N GLU A 55 2.35 8.92 14.24
CA GLU A 55 3.23 7.77 14.06
C GLU A 55 2.86 6.95 12.83
N HIS A 56 3.73 6.02 12.46
CA HIS A 56 3.48 5.06 11.38
C HIS A 56 2.96 3.75 11.98
N ILE A 57 1.74 3.37 11.63
CA ILE A 57 1.12 2.13 12.10
C ILE A 57 1.40 1.03 11.07
N PRO A 58 2.14 -0.05 11.42
CA PRO A 58 2.37 -1.18 10.53
C PRO A 58 1.12 -2.03 10.42
N ILE A 59 0.65 -2.25 9.18
CA ILE A 59 -0.48 -3.10 8.86
C ILE A 59 -0.03 -4.17 7.87
N TYR A 60 -0.19 -5.44 8.24
CA TYR A 60 0.09 -6.56 7.35
C TYR A 60 -1.10 -6.81 6.41
N ILE A 61 -0.84 -6.89 5.10
CA ILE A 61 -1.90 -7.10 4.10
C ILE A 61 -2.06 -8.59 3.81
N ILE A 62 -3.26 -9.09 4.09
CA ILE A 62 -3.61 -10.52 4.03
C ILE A 62 -4.37 -10.94 2.76
N HIS A 63 -5.16 -10.03 2.16
CA HIS A 63 -6.13 -10.31 1.10
C HIS A 63 -6.11 -9.18 0.07
#